data_AF-A0A6V8MLV8-F1
#
_entry.id   AF-A0A6V8MLV8-F1
#
_cell.length_a   1.000
_cell.length_b   1.000
_cell.length_c   1.000
_cell.angle_alpha   90.00
_cell.angle_beta   90.00
_cell.angle_gamma   90.00
#
_symmetry.space_group_name_H-M   'P 1'
#
loop_
_entity.id
_entity.type
_entity.pdbx_description
1 polymer ?
#
loop_
_entity_poly.entity_id
_entity_poly.type
_entity_poly.pdbx_seq_one_letter_code
_entity_poly.pdbx_strand_id
1 'polypeptide(L)'
;MNKEDEKVLDTYRSFLLLSEISASDQLSQRELSRRLGIALGLVNSYIKNLVAKGFVRVTSFPKNRYAYLLTPSGFAEKSRLAYQHLSYFTSLYTVARQDYLKLFRKLAADGIKGVAFCGIDEVAEIAYLSLTEVGMELELAMDAGPAGRKFMGRQVVTPAIGLLSGNHRIVITSLKRGEQLREELLRLGADPEAVFCASGSKVSGKKG
;
A
#
# COMPACT_ATOMS: atom_id res chain seq x y z
N MET A 1 -18.14 -3.33 -0.09
CA MET A 1 -17.19 -4.07 0.76
C MET A 1 -17.98 -5.15 1.47
N ASN A 2 -17.56 -6.41 1.40
CA ASN A 2 -18.31 -7.52 1.99
C ASN A 2 -17.97 -7.69 3.50
N LYS A 3 -18.70 -8.54 4.23
CA LYS A 3 -18.48 -8.76 5.68
C LYS A 3 -17.11 -9.41 5.99
N GLU A 4 -16.53 -10.14 5.05
CA GLU A 4 -15.24 -10.80 5.23
C GLU A 4 -14.09 -9.80 5.14
N ASP A 5 -14.13 -8.89 4.15
CA ASP A 5 -13.17 -7.79 3.97
C ASP A 5 -13.12 -6.90 5.21
N GLU A 6 -14.29 -6.59 5.78
CA GLU A 6 -14.39 -5.76 6.99
C GLU A 6 -13.74 -6.43 8.20
N LYS A 7 -13.92 -7.75 8.36
CA LYS A 7 -13.29 -8.54 9.44
C LYS A 7 -11.77 -8.65 9.27
N VAL A 8 -11.29 -8.83 8.04
CA VAL A 8 -9.85 -8.83 7.73
C VAL A 8 -9.24 -7.46 8.08
N LEU A 9 -9.91 -6.37 7.68
CA LEU A 9 -9.46 -5.02 7.98
C LEU A 9 -9.40 -4.74 9.49
N ASP A 10 -10.39 -5.22 10.25
CA ASP A 10 -10.47 -5.06 11.71
C ASP A 10 -9.33 -5.77 12.44
N THR A 11 -9.09 -7.03 12.07
CA THR A 11 -7.98 -7.83 12.62
C THR A 11 -6.62 -7.27 12.21
N TYR A 12 -6.51 -6.69 11.02
CA TYR A 12 -5.28 -6.03 10.57
C TYR A 12 -5.00 -4.73 11.35
N ARG A 13 -6.02 -3.91 11.60
CA ARG A 13 -5.90 -2.71 12.45
C ARG A 13 -5.50 -3.05 13.88
N SER A 14 -6.05 -4.14 14.43
CA SER A 14 -5.65 -4.66 15.74
C SER A 14 -4.18 -5.07 15.75
N PHE A 15 -3.70 -5.76 14.71
CA PHE A 15 -2.28 -6.10 14.55
C PHE A 15 -1.37 -4.87 14.50
N LEU A 16 -1.75 -3.85 13.71
CA LEU A 16 -0.98 -2.61 13.60
C LEU A 16 -0.92 -1.86 14.94
N LEU A 17 -2.02 -1.78 15.67
CA LEU A 17 -2.06 -1.15 17.00
C LEU A 17 -1.17 -1.89 18.00
N LEU A 18 -1.25 -3.22 18.07
CA LEU A 18 -0.37 -4.00 18.94
C LEU A 18 1.11 -3.83 18.54
N SER A 19 1.39 -3.68 17.24
CA SER A 19 2.74 -3.45 16.73
C SER A 19 3.29 -2.08 17.14
N GLU A 20 2.51 -1.00 17.00
CA GLU A 20 2.92 0.33 17.46
C GLU A 20 3.14 0.38 18.98
N ILE A 21 2.21 -0.21 19.75
CA ILE A 21 2.32 -0.27 21.22
C ILE A 21 3.57 -1.03 21.64
N SER A 22 3.92 -2.12 20.96
CA SER A 22 5.13 -2.88 21.27
C SER A 22 6.44 -2.17 20.92
N ALA A 23 6.40 -1.19 20.02
CA ALA A 23 7.60 -0.49 19.51
C ALA A 23 7.92 0.79 20.30
N SER A 24 6.98 1.30 21.11
CA SER A 24 7.17 2.53 21.87
C SER A 24 6.30 2.54 23.12
N ASP A 25 6.93 2.70 24.29
CA ASP A 25 6.26 2.66 25.59
C ASP A 25 5.44 3.93 25.92
N GLN A 26 5.55 4.99 25.11
CA GLN A 26 4.90 6.28 25.36
C GLN A 26 4.16 6.80 24.13
N LEU A 27 2.99 6.23 23.86
CA LEU A 27 2.14 6.65 22.74
C LEU A 27 0.79 7.19 23.24
N SER A 28 0.40 8.36 22.77
CA SER A 28 -0.98 8.84 22.92
C SER A 28 -1.88 8.27 21.83
N GLN A 29 -3.20 8.24 22.04
CA GLN A 29 -4.15 7.84 20.99
C GLN A 29 -4.06 8.74 19.75
N ARG A 30 -3.73 10.04 19.92
CA ARG A 30 -3.52 10.97 18.80
C ARG A 30 -2.29 10.62 17.99
N GLU A 31 -1.21 10.19 18.66
CA GLU A 31 -0.01 9.74 17.99
C GLU A 31 -0.27 8.42 17.22
N LEU A 32 -0.97 7.46 17.84
CA LEU A 32 -1.40 6.24 17.16
C LEU A 32 -2.28 6.54 15.93
N SER A 33 -3.22 7.47 16.04
CA SER A 33 -4.08 7.92 14.94
C SER A 33 -3.26 8.47 13.77
N ARG A 34 -2.29 9.34 14.05
CA ARG A 34 -1.39 9.93 13.04
C ARG A 34 -0.53 8.88 12.34
N ARG A 35 0.07 7.96 13.10
CA ARG A 35 0.95 6.91 12.56
C ARG A 35 0.19 5.90 11.71
N LEU A 36 -0.99 5.50 12.16
CA LEU A 36 -1.80 4.49 11.49
C LEU A 36 -2.74 5.06 10.41
N GLY A 37 -2.84 6.39 10.30
CA GLY A 37 -3.74 7.05 9.35
C GLY A 37 -5.22 6.75 9.57
N ILE A 38 -5.63 6.44 10.80
CA ILE A 38 -7.03 6.15 11.17
C ILE A 38 -7.58 7.20 12.14
N ALA A 39 -8.89 7.39 12.13
CA ALA A 39 -9.56 8.35 13.00
C ALA A 39 -9.31 8.06 14.51
N LEU A 40 -9.14 9.11 15.30
CA LEU A 40 -8.92 9.03 16.75
C LEU A 40 -10.00 8.20 17.48
N GLY A 41 -11.26 8.32 17.05
CA GLY A 41 -12.38 7.55 17.61
C GLY A 41 -12.23 6.04 17.38
N LEU A 42 -11.73 5.64 16.21
CA LEU A 42 -11.43 4.23 15.92
C LEU A 42 -10.30 3.73 16.80
N VAL A 43 -9.20 4.50 16.92
CA VAL A 43 -8.10 4.15 17.84
C VAL A 43 -8.63 3.92 19.25
N ASN A 44 -9.45 4.83 19.77
CA ASN A 44 -10.01 4.70 21.11
C ASN A 44 -10.87 3.42 21.25
N SER A 45 -11.71 3.13 20.25
CA SER A 45 -12.52 1.90 20.22
C SER A 45 -11.66 0.64 20.26
N TYR A 46 -10.63 0.57 19.39
CA TYR A 46 -9.72 -0.57 19.37
C TYR A 46 -8.95 -0.72 20.68
N ILE A 47 -8.42 0.37 21.24
CA ILE A 47 -7.71 0.33 22.52
C ILE A 47 -8.61 -0.21 23.62
N LYS A 48 -9.86 0.26 23.73
CA LYS A 48 -10.82 -0.27 24.72
C LYS A 48 -11.07 -1.77 24.53
N ASN A 49 -11.22 -2.22 23.29
CA ASN A 49 -11.41 -3.63 22.96
C ASN A 49 -10.19 -4.48 23.34
N LEU A 50 -8.97 -4.03 22.99
CA LEU A 50 -7.72 -4.72 23.32
C LEU A 50 -7.47 -4.77 24.83
N VAL A 51 -7.85 -3.73 25.57
CA VAL A 51 -7.83 -3.71 27.04
C VAL A 51 -8.85 -4.69 27.62
N ALA A 52 -10.08 -4.69 27.11
CA ALA A 52 -11.13 -5.62 27.56
C ALA A 52 -10.74 -7.10 27.33
N LYS A 53 -9.98 -7.38 26.26
CA LYS A 53 -9.40 -8.70 25.98
C LYS A 53 -8.13 -9.03 26.78
N GLY A 54 -7.63 -8.08 27.58
CA GLY A 54 -6.42 -8.26 28.39
C GLY A 54 -5.11 -8.25 27.59
N PHE A 55 -5.12 -7.77 26.34
CA PHE A 55 -3.93 -7.68 25.49
C PHE A 55 -3.10 -6.43 25.74
N VAL A 56 -3.75 -5.36 26.21
CA VAL A 56 -3.14 -4.06 26.50
C VAL A 56 -3.47 -3.66 27.93
N ARG A 57 -2.46 -3.18 28.66
CA ARG A 57 -2.64 -2.46 29.92
C ARG A 57 -2.46 -0.97 29.69
N VAL A 58 -3.29 -0.18 30.36
CA VAL A 58 -3.19 1.28 30.36
C VAL A 58 -2.59 1.72 31.69
N THR A 59 -1.55 2.53 31.63
CA THR A 59 -0.96 3.17 32.82
C THR A 59 -1.00 4.68 32.61
N SER A 60 -1.54 5.41 33.59
CA SER A 60 -1.53 6.86 33.58
C SER A 60 -0.18 7.39 34.09
N PHE A 61 0.37 8.36 33.39
CA PHE A 61 1.51 9.14 33.82
C PHE A 61 1.06 10.56 34.21
N PRO A 62 1.80 11.24 35.11
CA PRO A 62 1.61 12.67 35.35
C PRO A 62 1.67 13.43 34.02
N LYS A 63 0.76 14.41 33.81
CA LYS A 63 0.54 15.21 32.58
C LYS A 63 -0.41 14.61 31.52
N ASN A 64 -1.45 13.84 31.90
CA ASN A 64 -2.44 13.26 30.96
C ASN A 64 -1.81 12.39 29.85
N ARG A 65 -0.65 11.79 30.12
CA ARG A 65 0.00 10.85 29.20
C ARG A 65 -0.43 9.45 29.60
N TYR A 66 -0.83 8.66 28.61
CA TYR A 66 -1.10 7.24 28.79
C TYR A 66 0.09 6.46 28.23
N ALA A 67 0.57 5.49 28.98
CA ALA A 67 1.38 4.41 28.44
C ALA A 67 0.45 3.23 28.15
N TYR A 68 0.50 2.76 26.92
CA TYR A 68 -0.07 1.49 26.53
C TYR A 68 1.06 0.47 26.58
N LEU A 69 0.85 -0.63 27.30
CA LEU A 69 1.83 -1.69 27.43
C LEU A 69 1.20 -3.01 27.01
N LEU A 70 1.89 -3.78 26.18
CA LEU A 70 1.45 -5.13 25.85
C LEU A 70 1.61 -6.05 27.07
N THR A 71 0.61 -6.88 27.29
CA THR A 71 0.71 -8.03 28.20
C THR A 71 1.37 -9.22 27.47
N PRO A 72 1.78 -10.28 28.18
CA PRO A 72 2.23 -11.52 27.53
C PRO A 72 1.20 -12.09 26.54
N SER A 73 -0.10 -12.04 26.88
CA SER A 73 -1.17 -12.43 25.95
C SER A 73 -1.31 -11.49 24.77
N GLY A 74 -1.03 -10.19 24.94
CA GLY A 74 -0.94 -9.23 23.84
C GLY A 74 0.19 -9.51 22.86
N PHE A 75 1.37 -9.93 23.34
CA PHE A 75 2.46 -10.38 22.48
C PHE A 75 2.12 -11.66 21.71
N ALA A 76 1.46 -12.61 22.37
CA ALA A 76 0.97 -13.83 21.71
C ALA A 76 -0.06 -13.50 20.63
N GLU A 77 -1.01 -12.61 20.92
CA GLU A 77 -2.03 -12.19 19.95
C GLU A 77 -1.42 -11.42 18.77
N LYS A 78 -0.46 -10.51 19.02
CA LYS A 78 0.28 -9.83 17.95
C LYS A 78 0.91 -10.85 17.00
N SER A 79 1.54 -11.88 17.54
CA SER A 79 2.18 -12.95 16.76
C SER A 79 1.17 -13.78 15.99
N ARG A 80 0.05 -14.14 16.62
CA ARG A 80 -1.07 -14.87 15.99
C ARG A 80 -1.66 -14.09 14.82
N LEU A 81 -1.90 -12.78 15.00
CA LEU A 81 -2.42 -11.91 13.95
C LEU A 81 -1.40 -11.71 12.82
N ALA A 82 -0.11 -11.57 13.13
CA ALA A 82 0.95 -11.51 12.11
C ALA A 82 0.91 -12.75 11.21
N TYR A 83 0.85 -13.94 11.82
CA TYR A 83 0.75 -15.21 11.09
C TYR A 83 -0.56 -15.30 10.28
N GLN A 84 -1.68 -14.87 10.86
CA GLN A 84 -2.98 -14.88 10.18
C GLN A 84 -2.98 -14.01 8.92
N HIS A 85 -2.32 -12.85 8.96
CA HIS A 85 -2.25 -11.94 7.80
C HIS A 85 -1.16 -12.32 6.80
N LEU A 86 -0.20 -13.17 7.17
CA LEU A 86 0.87 -13.61 6.27
C LEU A 86 0.31 -14.31 5.03
N SER A 87 -0.65 -15.21 5.20
CA SER A 87 -1.29 -15.91 4.07
C SER A 87 -2.05 -14.94 3.16
N TYR A 88 -2.71 -13.93 3.73
CA TYR A 88 -3.40 -12.88 2.98
C TYR A 88 -2.43 -11.99 2.20
N PHE A 89 -1.33 -11.54 2.81
CA PHE A 89 -0.33 -10.75 2.08
C PHE A 89 0.40 -11.57 1.02
N THR A 90 0.65 -12.84 1.29
CA THR A 90 1.25 -13.77 0.31
C THR A 90 0.32 -13.97 -0.90
N SER A 91 -0.99 -14.09 -0.67
CA SER A 91 -1.95 -14.22 -1.76
C SER A 91 -2.06 -12.92 -2.56
N LEU A 92 -2.11 -11.76 -1.91
CA LEU A 92 -2.06 -10.45 -2.58
C LEU A 92 -0.80 -10.28 -3.44
N TYR A 93 0.37 -10.66 -2.90
CA TYR A 93 1.62 -10.63 -3.64
C TYR A 93 1.55 -11.52 -4.88
N THR A 94 1.06 -12.75 -4.71
CA THR A 94 0.96 -13.72 -5.80
C THR A 94 0.03 -13.24 -6.91
N VAL A 95 -1.14 -12.70 -6.55
CA VAL A 95 -2.10 -12.13 -7.50
C VAL A 95 -1.50 -10.94 -8.23
N ALA A 96 -0.92 -9.97 -7.50
CA ALA A 96 -0.28 -8.80 -8.12
C ALA A 96 0.84 -9.23 -9.09
N ARG A 97 1.68 -10.18 -8.70
CA ARG A 97 2.75 -10.71 -9.56
C ARG A 97 2.19 -11.32 -10.83
N GLN A 98 1.16 -12.16 -10.73
CA GLN A 98 0.50 -12.78 -11.89
C GLN A 98 -0.09 -11.73 -12.84
N ASP A 99 -0.76 -10.72 -12.30
CA ASP A 99 -1.36 -9.65 -13.09
C ASP A 99 -0.32 -8.79 -13.82
N TYR A 100 0.79 -8.44 -13.14
CA TYR A 100 1.90 -7.71 -13.76
C TYR A 100 2.62 -8.55 -14.81
N LEU A 101 2.92 -9.83 -14.54
CA LEU A 101 3.52 -10.71 -15.55
C LEU A 101 2.65 -10.83 -16.80
N LYS A 102 1.34 -10.99 -16.61
CA LYS A 102 0.39 -11.05 -17.72
C LYS A 102 0.39 -9.76 -18.53
N LEU A 103 0.38 -8.61 -17.85
CA LEU A 103 0.44 -7.31 -18.50
C LEU A 103 1.74 -7.14 -19.30
N PHE A 104 2.90 -7.38 -18.68
CA PHE A 104 4.19 -7.17 -19.34
C PHE A 104 4.41 -8.15 -20.49
N ARG A 105 3.99 -9.42 -20.38
CA ARG A 105 4.03 -10.36 -21.51
C ARG A 105 3.22 -9.87 -22.70
N LYS A 106 2.05 -9.27 -22.45
CA LYS A 106 1.24 -8.64 -23.52
C LYS A 106 1.98 -7.48 -24.14
N LEU A 107 2.48 -6.53 -23.34
CA LEU A 107 3.21 -5.36 -23.85
C LEU A 107 4.46 -5.76 -24.65
N ALA A 108 5.21 -6.76 -24.16
CA ALA A 108 6.36 -7.30 -24.88
C ALA A 108 5.98 -7.95 -26.21
N ALA A 109 4.86 -8.69 -26.28
CA ALA A 109 4.33 -9.24 -27.52
C ALA A 109 3.88 -8.15 -28.50
N ASP A 110 3.43 -7.01 -28.00
CA ASP A 110 3.10 -5.80 -28.79
C ASP A 110 4.38 -5.01 -29.20
N GLY A 111 5.58 -5.53 -28.92
CA GLY A 111 6.86 -4.95 -29.33
C GLY A 111 7.40 -3.86 -28.40
N ILE A 112 6.75 -3.62 -27.26
CA ILE A 112 7.19 -2.63 -26.27
C ILE A 112 8.39 -3.19 -25.49
N LYS A 113 9.49 -2.43 -25.45
CA LYS A 113 10.73 -2.85 -24.78
C LYS A 113 10.90 -2.24 -23.39
N GLY A 114 10.28 -1.11 -23.13
CA GLY A 114 10.37 -0.40 -21.86
C GLY A 114 9.08 0.30 -21.50
N VAL A 115 8.94 0.56 -20.20
CA VAL A 115 7.77 1.25 -19.63
C VAL A 115 8.21 2.21 -18.54
N ALA A 116 7.40 3.24 -18.32
CA ALA A 116 7.45 4.08 -17.14
C ALA A 116 6.49 3.55 -16.06
N PHE A 117 6.88 3.64 -14.80
CA PHE A 117 6.02 3.32 -13.66
C PHE A 117 5.41 4.59 -13.08
N CYS A 118 4.11 4.54 -12.73
CA CYS A 118 3.43 5.60 -12.00
C CYS A 118 2.80 5.06 -10.72
N GLY A 119 3.23 5.61 -9.58
CA GLY A 119 2.90 5.14 -8.23
C GLY A 119 3.98 4.20 -7.71
N ILE A 120 4.81 4.68 -6.80
CA ILE A 120 5.92 3.92 -6.20
C ILE A 120 5.55 3.61 -4.74
N ASP A 121 4.72 2.58 -4.57
CA ASP A 121 4.33 2.02 -3.26
C ASP A 121 4.81 0.57 -3.10
N GLU A 122 4.19 -0.17 -2.17
CA GLU A 122 4.50 -1.58 -1.86
C GLU A 122 4.46 -2.51 -3.08
N VAL A 123 3.63 -2.20 -4.08
CA VAL A 123 3.37 -3.10 -5.22
C VAL A 123 4.28 -2.80 -6.41
N ALA A 124 4.95 -1.63 -6.41
CA ALA A 124 5.85 -1.24 -7.49
C ALA A 124 7.07 -2.15 -7.61
N GLU A 125 7.61 -2.64 -6.49
CA GLU A 125 8.71 -3.62 -6.51
C GLU A 125 8.28 -4.94 -7.17
N ILE A 126 7.05 -5.40 -6.88
CA ILE A 126 6.48 -6.60 -7.51
C ILE A 126 6.39 -6.40 -9.03
N ALA A 127 5.88 -5.24 -9.45
CA ALA A 127 5.82 -4.89 -10.86
C ALA A 127 7.22 -4.86 -11.50
N TYR A 128 8.23 -4.30 -10.81
CA TYR A 128 9.59 -4.24 -11.33
C TYR A 128 10.20 -5.64 -11.53
N LEU A 129 10.07 -6.52 -10.54
CA LEU A 129 10.55 -7.90 -10.66
C LEU A 129 9.88 -8.60 -11.84
N SER A 130 8.55 -8.46 -11.99
CA SER A 130 7.81 -9.00 -13.12
C SER A 130 8.25 -8.42 -14.47
N LEU A 131 8.57 -7.13 -14.53
CA LEU A 131 9.06 -6.44 -15.73
C LEU A 131 10.42 -7.03 -16.17
N THR A 132 11.36 -7.16 -15.22
CA THR A 132 12.69 -7.72 -15.48
C THR A 132 12.64 -9.19 -15.89
N GLU A 133 11.70 -9.98 -15.35
CA GLU A 133 11.50 -11.39 -15.74
C GLU A 133 11.09 -11.53 -17.21
N VAL A 134 10.30 -10.59 -17.75
CA VAL A 134 9.90 -10.56 -19.16
C VAL A 134 11.01 -9.99 -20.06
N GLY A 135 12.09 -9.45 -19.48
CA GLY A 135 13.19 -8.84 -20.22
C GLY A 135 12.90 -7.42 -20.72
N MET A 136 11.96 -6.72 -20.08
CA MET A 136 11.63 -5.32 -20.38
C MET A 136 12.36 -4.36 -19.43
N GLU A 137 12.49 -3.10 -19.84
CA GLU A 137 13.22 -2.08 -19.10
C GLU A 137 12.32 -1.09 -18.35
N LEU A 138 12.74 -0.69 -17.15
CA LEU A 138 12.18 0.45 -16.45
C LEU A 138 12.83 1.74 -16.98
N GLU A 139 12.08 2.52 -17.73
CA GLU A 139 12.54 3.78 -18.34
C GLU A 139 12.49 4.92 -17.32
N LEU A 140 11.40 5.03 -16.57
CA LEU A 140 11.14 6.14 -15.66
C LEU A 140 10.30 5.68 -14.46
N ALA A 141 10.50 6.30 -13.30
CA ALA A 141 9.67 6.12 -12.12
C ALA A 141 9.00 7.45 -11.74
N MET A 142 7.68 7.45 -11.60
CA MET A 142 6.88 8.62 -11.28
C MET A 142 6.08 8.42 -9.99
N ASP A 143 6.14 9.38 -9.08
CA ASP A 143 5.25 9.43 -7.91
C ASP A 143 5.19 10.84 -7.31
N ALA A 144 4.11 11.14 -6.59
CA ALA A 144 4.04 12.31 -5.73
C ALA A 144 4.85 12.01 -4.46
N GLY A 145 6.03 12.62 -4.33
CA GLY A 145 6.92 12.40 -3.19
C GLY A 145 8.03 13.44 -3.08
N PRO A 146 8.79 13.43 -1.97
CA PRO A 146 9.90 14.33 -1.79
C PRO A 146 10.95 14.15 -2.90
N ALA A 147 11.55 15.26 -3.33
CA ALA A 147 12.59 15.26 -4.35
C ALA A 147 13.79 14.39 -3.93
N GLY A 148 14.40 13.71 -4.91
CA GLY A 148 15.61 12.90 -4.69
C GLY A 148 15.36 11.44 -4.28
N ARG A 149 14.09 11.02 -4.12
CA ARG A 149 13.74 9.60 -3.96
C ARG A 149 14.22 8.79 -5.16
N LYS A 150 14.76 7.59 -4.92
CA LYS A 150 15.15 6.64 -5.97
C LYS A 150 14.30 5.37 -5.89
N PHE A 151 14.08 4.75 -7.04
CA PHE A 151 13.43 3.45 -7.17
C PHE A 151 14.23 2.61 -8.17
N MET A 152 14.76 1.46 -7.74
CA MET A 152 15.51 0.52 -8.58
C MET A 152 16.59 1.19 -9.45
N GLY A 153 17.34 2.13 -8.86
CA GLY A 153 18.40 2.89 -9.53
C GLY A 153 17.94 4.11 -10.33
N ARG A 154 16.63 4.32 -10.54
CA ARG A 154 16.06 5.49 -11.22
C ARG A 154 15.67 6.59 -10.24
N GLN A 155 15.79 7.85 -10.63
CA GLN A 155 15.23 8.96 -9.86
C GLN A 155 13.71 8.97 -10.02
N VAL A 156 12.99 9.10 -8.91
CA VAL A 156 11.54 9.27 -8.92
C VAL A 156 11.23 10.74 -9.18
N VAL A 157 10.49 11.00 -10.25
CA VAL A 157 10.03 12.35 -10.63
C VAL A 157 8.52 12.47 -10.41
N THR A 158 7.98 13.68 -10.45
CA THR A 158 6.52 13.86 -10.44
C THR A 158 5.92 13.42 -11.78
N PRO A 159 4.64 13.00 -11.84
CA PRO A 159 3.97 12.70 -13.10
C PRO A 159 4.07 13.85 -14.12
N ALA A 160 3.94 15.10 -13.67
CA ALA A 160 4.08 16.27 -14.53
C ALA A 160 5.47 16.37 -15.17
N ILE A 161 6.55 16.19 -14.41
CA ILE A 161 7.92 16.20 -14.93
C ILE A 161 8.15 14.99 -15.85
N GLY A 162 7.62 13.83 -15.48
CA GLY A 162 7.77 12.61 -16.26
C GLY A 162 7.12 12.68 -17.63
N LEU A 163 5.93 13.27 -17.73
CA LEU A 163 5.24 13.46 -19.00
C LEU A 163 5.95 14.48 -19.93
N LEU A 164 6.65 15.46 -19.35
CA LEU A 164 7.44 16.41 -20.15
C LEU A 164 8.70 15.79 -20.78
N SER A 165 9.18 14.65 -20.27
CA SER A 165 10.41 14.02 -20.79
C SER A 165 10.18 13.13 -22.02
N GLY A 166 8.93 12.87 -22.40
CA GLY A 166 8.58 12.13 -23.62
C GLY A 166 7.24 11.40 -23.55
N ASN A 167 6.90 10.73 -24.65
CA ASN A 167 5.72 9.86 -24.73
C ASN A 167 6.07 8.47 -24.22
N HIS A 168 5.73 8.20 -22.96
CA HIS A 168 6.03 6.93 -22.29
C HIS A 168 4.86 5.95 -22.36
N ARG A 169 5.15 4.65 -22.34
CA ARG A 169 4.16 3.61 -22.01
C ARG A 169 4.10 3.50 -20.49
N ILE A 170 3.03 3.98 -19.88
CA ILE A 170 2.94 4.17 -18.43
C ILE A 170 2.16 3.02 -17.82
N VAL A 171 2.79 2.28 -16.91
CA VAL A 171 2.13 1.27 -16.10
C VAL A 171 1.87 1.83 -14.71
N ILE A 172 0.60 1.78 -14.29
CA ILE A 172 0.22 2.16 -12.93
C ILE A 172 0.62 1.05 -11.97
N THR A 173 1.50 1.39 -11.04
CA THR A 173 2.12 0.48 -10.08
C THR A 173 1.65 0.73 -8.65
N SER A 174 0.35 1.00 -8.49
CA SER A 174 -0.31 1.17 -7.21
C SER A 174 -1.69 0.52 -7.22
N LEU A 175 -1.96 -0.36 -6.26
CA LEU A 175 -3.30 -0.93 -6.05
C LEU A 175 -4.23 0.05 -5.32
N LYS A 176 -3.68 0.81 -4.35
CA LYS A 176 -4.47 1.73 -3.50
C LYS A 176 -4.84 3.03 -4.23
N ARG A 177 -3.95 3.53 -5.09
CA ARG A 177 -4.10 4.84 -5.76
C ARG A 177 -4.34 4.72 -7.27
N GLY A 178 -4.67 3.54 -7.77
CA GLY A 178 -4.70 3.26 -9.22
C GLY A 178 -5.56 4.24 -10.03
N GLU A 179 -6.82 4.42 -9.62
CA GLU A 179 -7.75 5.35 -10.28
C GLU A 179 -7.32 6.81 -10.14
N GLN A 180 -6.90 7.22 -8.94
CA GLN A 180 -6.44 8.59 -8.68
C GLN A 180 -5.24 8.95 -9.58
N LEU A 181 -4.25 8.06 -9.68
CA LEU A 181 -3.07 8.26 -10.52
C LEU A 181 -3.45 8.26 -12.00
N ARG A 182 -4.41 7.43 -12.41
CA ARG A 182 -4.92 7.42 -13.78
C ARG A 182 -5.57 8.76 -14.14
N GLU A 183 -6.46 9.26 -13.29
CA GLU A 183 -7.12 10.56 -13.48
C GLU A 183 -6.12 11.71 -13.50
N GLU A 184 -5.10 11.67 -12.64
CA GLU A 184 -4.01 12.65 -12.62
C GLU A 184 -3.23 12.66 -13.93
N LEU A 185 -2.79 11.48 -14.41
CA LEU A 185 -2.07 11.35 -15.67
C LEU A 185 -2.87 11.89 -16.85
N LEU A 186 -4.16 11.55 -16.94
CA LEU A 186 -5.05 12.02 -18.00
C LEU A 186 -5.27 13.53 -17.95
N ARG A 187 -5.43 14.10 -16.74
CA ARG A 187 -5.55 15.55 -16.54
C ARG A 187 -4.29 16.29 -16.98
N LEU A 188 -3.13 15.67 -16.80
CA LEU A 188 -1.83 16.21 -17.23
C LEU A 188 -1.56 15.99 -18.72
N GLY A 189 -2.49 15.36 -19.47
CA GLY A 189 -2.39 15.19 -20.92
C GLY A 189 -1.76 13.88 -21.38
N ALA A 190 -1.64 12.86 -20.50
CA ALA A 190 -1.20 11.54 -20.93
C ALA A 190 -2.23 10.92 -21.90
N ASP A 191 -1.73 10.27 -22.96
CA ASP A 191 -2.55 9.51 -23.89
C ASP A 191 -3.23 8.32 -23.15
N PRO A 192 -4.57 8.22 -23.14
CA PRO A 192 -5.29 7.11 -22.53
C PRO A 192 -4.85 5.72 -23.02
N GLU A 193 -4.39 5.60 -24.27
CA GLU A 193 -3.93 4.34 -24.85
C GLU A 193 -2.49 3.98 -24.41
N ALA A 194 -1.77 4.93 -23.85
CA ALA A 194 -0.44 4.73 -23.30
C ALA A 194 -0.43 4.45 -21.80
N VAL A 195 -1.59 4.45 -21.12
CA VAL A 195 -1.72 4.19 -19.68
C VAL A 195 -2.33 2.81 -19.43
N PHE A 196 -1.56 1.94 -18.78
CA PHE A 196 -1.91 0.54 -18.51
C PHE A 196 -2.03 0.26 -17.01
N CYS A 197 -2.94 -0.64 -16.66
CA CYS A 197 -3.09 -1.16 -15.30
C CYS A 197 -3.01 -2.69 -15.32
N ALA A 198 -2.43 -3.26 -14.29
CA ALA A 198 -2.49 -4.71 -14.06
C ALA A 198 -3.95 -5.12 -13.81
N SER A 199 -4.33 -6.33 -14.20
CA SER A 199 -5.72 -6.83 -14.21
C SER A 199 -6.31 -7.13 -12.81
N GLY A 200 -6.11 -6.25 -11.83
CA GLY A 200 -6.82 -6.19 -10.55
C GLY A 200 -7.62 -4.90 -10.35
N SER A 201 -7.45 -3.91 -11.24
CA SER A 201 -8.13 -2.60 -11.21
C SER A 201 -9.42 -2.60 -12.05
N LYS A 202 -10.33 -3.54 -11.79
CA LYS A 202 -11.71 -3.38 -12.31
C LYS A 202 -12.50 -2.50 -11.34
N VAL A 203 -12.53 -1.19 -11.61
CA VAL A 203 -13.74 -0.41 -11.33
C VAL A 203 -14.85 -1.04 -12.17
N SER A 204 -15.97 -1.35 -11.52
CA SER A 204 -17.18 -1.81 -12.17
C SER A 204 -17.69 -0.74 -13.15
N GLY A 205 -17.24 -0.81 -14.39
CA GLY A 205 -17.96 -0.21 -15.50
C GLY A 205 -19.28 -0.96 -15.67
N LYS A 206 -20.36 -0.39 -15.11
CA LYS A 206 -21.72 -0.66 -15.57
C LYS A 206 -21.71 -0.60 -17.10
N LYS A 207 -21.92 -1.73 -17.77
CA LYS A 207 -22.53 -1.74 -19.09
C LYS A 207 -24.03 -1.78 -18.85
N GLY A 208 -24.72 -0.82 -19.46
CA GLY A 208 -26.18 -0.73 -19.47
C GLY A 208 -26.82 -1.86 -20.25
#